data_AF-A0A534MRI5-F1
#
_entry.id   AF-A0A534MRI5-F1
#
_cell.length_a   1.000
_cell.length_b   1.000
_cell.length_c   1.000
_cell.angle_alpha   90.00
_cell.angle_beta   90.00
_cell.angle_gamma   90.00
#
_symmetry.space_group_name_H-M   'P 1'
#
loop_
_entity.id
_entity.type
_entity.pdbx_description
1 polymer ?
#
loop_
_entity_poly.entity_id
_entity_poly.type
_entity_poly.pdbx_seq_one_letter_code
_entity_poly.pdbx_strand_id
1 'polypeptide(L)'
;MAAVVSAIAPILLAITAGFAAPSSFAAPSGASSSPTAVGPGKYFDYVVLLVTGNKDLCDILTTCGGRAPYLTGLAEAYALADQDWFCNVDPSFPNYLCLTGGSDFGCAGFTVGPNSNPCTWSAWNATNIVDRLED
;
A
#
# COMPACT_ATOMS: atom_id res chain seq x y z
N MET A 1 46.55 23.02 15.35
CA MET A 1 46.81 23.46 16.73
C MET A 1 46.66 24.98 16.76
N ALA A 2 45.84 25.50 17.69
CA ALA A 2 45.65 26.92 18.12
C ALA A 2 45.24 27.94 17.03
N ALA A 3 44.08 28.63 17.06
CA ALA A 3 43.60 29.65 18.02
C ALA A 3 44.63 30.80 18.17
N VAL A 4 44.34 32.10 18.08
CA VAL A 4 43.31 32.99 18.68
C VAL A 4 43.49 34.37 17.97
N VAL A 5 42.51 35.24 17.69
CA VAL A 5 41.99 36.39 18.47
C VAL A 5 41.45 37.38 17.41
N SER A 6 40.28 37.98 17.57
CA SER A 6 40.12 39.45 17.66
C SER A 6 38.67 39.87 17.51
N ALA A 7 38.20 40.59 18.52
CA ALA A 7 36.88 41.15 18.66
C ALA A 7 36.71 42.40 17.80
N ILE A 8 35.57 42.53 17.10
CA ILE A 8 35.05 43.82 16.66
C ILE A 8 33.51 43.74 16.71
N ALA A 9 32.90 44.61 17.51
CA ALA A 9 31.48 44.95 17.46
C ALA A 9 31.36 46.48 17.31
N PRO A 10 30.20 47.04 16.97
CA PRO A 10 29.23 46.68 15.94
C PRO A 10 29.04 47.87 14.96
N ILE A 11 28.50 47.66 13.76
CA ILE A 11 27.95 48.77 12.94
C ILE A 11 26.58 48.37 12.42
N LEU A 12 25.56 49.01 12.98
CA LEU A 12 24.20 49.04 12.47
C LEU A 12 24.20 49.83 11.16
N LEU A 13 23.71 49.23 10.08
CA LEU A 13 23.27 49.96 8.89
C LEU A 13 21.93 49.38 8.43
N ALA A 14 20.90 50.23 8.50
CA ALA A 14 19.56 49.96 8.02
C ALA A 14 19.44 50.27 6.52
N ILE A 15 18.26 49.92 5.96
CA ILE A 15 17.67 50.33 4.66
C ILE A 15 18.00 49.31 3.53
N THR A 16 17.07 48.47 3.08
CA THR A 16 15.99 48.84 2.15
C THR A 16 14.97 47.70 2.00
N ALA A 17 13.70 48.08 1.81
CA ALA A 17 12.59 47.19 1.50
C ALA A 17 12.78 46.50 0.13
N GLY A 18 12.84 45.18 0.13
CA GLY A 18 12.73 44.35 -1.07
C GLY A 18 11.33 43.78 -1.18
N PHE A 19 10.60 44.20 -2.23
CA PHE A 19 9.27 43.72 -2.61
C PHE A 19 9.26 42.18 -2.69
N ALA A 20 8.61 41.50 -1.74
CA ALA A 20 8.31 40.08 -1.86
C ALA A 20 7.14 39.94 -2.85
N ALA A 21 7.45 39.65 -4.11
CA ALA A 21 6.45 39.22 -5.07
C ALA A 21 6.00 37.79 -4.68
N PRO A 22 4.71 37.54 -4.41
CA PRO A 22 4.24 36.17 -4.26
C PRO A 22 4.20 35.53 -5.65
N SER A 23 5.18 34.69 -5.95
CA SER A 23 5.10 33.74 -7.07
C SER A 23 3.93 32.81 -6.83
N SER A 24 2.80 33.10 -7.47
CA SER A 24 1.62 32.25 -7.44
C SER A 24 1.87 31.04 -8.32
N PHE A 25 2.36 29.95 -7.72
CA PHE A 25 2.27 28.64 -8.36
C PHE A 25 0.79 28.24 -8.32
N ALA A 26 0.09 28.44 -9.43
CA ALA A 26 -1.18 27.78 -9.65
C ALA A 26 -0.88 26.27 -9.76
N ALA A 27 -1.19 25.53 -8.69
CA ALA A 27 -1.22 24.08 -8.77
C ALA A 27 -2.20 23.67 -9.89
N PRO A 28 -1.87 22.70 -10.75
CA PRO A 28 -2.84 22.19 -11.71
C PRO A 28 -4.06 21.73 -10.92
N SER A 29 -5.22 22.30 -11.25
CA SER A 29 -6.49 21.90 -10.69
C SER A 29 -6.79 20.49 -11.20
N GLY A 30 -6.24 19.48 -10.53
CA GLY A 30 -6.74 18.12 -10.62
C GLY A 30 -8.20 18.19 -10.20
N ALA A 31 -9.11 18.02 -11.16
CA ALA A 31 -10.51 17.86 -10.85
C ALA A 31 -10.63 16.62 -9.95
N SER A 32 -10.72 16.85 -8.64
CA SER A 32 -11.06 15.82 -7.68
C SER A 32 -12.52 15.47 -7.96
N SER A 33 -12.71 14.45 -8.79
CA SER A 33 -14.02 13.85 -9.00
C SER A 33 -14.40 13.21 -7.67
N SER A 34 -15.27 13.87 -6.92
CA SER A 34 -15.91 13.23 -5.77
C SER A 34 -16.77 12.08 -6.31
N PRO A 35 -16.53 10.82 -5.90
CA PRO A 35 -17.34 9.71 -6.36
C PRO A 35 -18.79 9.92 -5.88
N THR A 36 -19.72 9.92 -6.83
CA THR A 36 -21.16 9.92 -6.55
C THR A 36 -21.54 8.52 -6.06
N ALA A 37 -22.21 8.41 -4.92
CA ALA A 37 -22.60 7.13 -4.33
C ALA A 37 -23.59 6.36 -5.22
N VAL A 38 -23.37 5.06 -5.40
CA VAL A 38 -24.14 4.17 -6.28
C VAL A 38 -25.04 3.23 -5.46
N GLY A 39 -26.22 2.90 -6.02
CA GLY A 39 -27.18 1.90 -5.51
C GLY A 39 -26.68 0.45 -5.61
N PRO A 40 -27.53 -0.58 -5.39
CA PRO A 40 -27.14 -1.83 -4.71
C PRO A 40 -25.96 -2.60 -5.31
N GLY A 41 -25.14 -3.15 -4.39
CA GLY A 41 -23.73 -3.57 -4.54
C GLY A 41 -22.75 -2.67 -3.76
N LYS A 42 -23.24 -1.50 -3.26
CA LYS A 42 -22.60 -0.37 -2.54
C LYS A 42 -21.33 0.20 -3.17
N TYR A 43 -20.40 -0.66 -3.59
CA TYR A 43 -19.13 -0.35 -4.24
C TYR A 43 -18.82 -1.25 -5.46
N PHE A 44 -19.24 -2.53 -5.47
CA PHE A 44 -18.90 -3.49 -6.53
C PHE A 44 -20.03 -4.50 -6.79
N ASP A 45 -20.26 -4.88 -8.06
CA ASP A 45 -21.16 -5.99 -8.40
C ASP A 45 -20.48 -7.36 -8.26
N TYR A 46 -19.18 -7.41 -8.58
CA TYR A 46 -18.35 -8.61 -8.49
C TYR A 46 -16.92 -8.24 -8.10
N VAL A 47 -16.32 -9.06 -7.23
CA VAL A 47 -14.89 -8.98 -6.90
C VAL A 47 -14.25 -10.30 -7.30
N VAL A 48 -13.22 -10.22 -8.16
CA VAL A 48 -12.42 -11.37 -8.59
C VAL A 48 -11.01 -11.23 -8.04
N LEU A 49 -10.62 -12.15 -7.17
CA LEU A 49 -9.28 -12.21 -6.61
C LEU A 49 -8.51 -13.37 -7.26
N LEU A 50 -7.49 -13.03 -8.05
CA LEU A 50 -6.56 -14.00 -8.64
C LEU A 50 -5.28 -14.01 -7.81
N VAL A 51 -4.95 -15.14 -7.19
CA VAL A 51 -3.75 -15.28 -6.37
C VAL A 51 -2.77 -16.25 -7.02
N THR A 52 -1.52 -15.83 -7.18
CA THR A 52 -0.42 -16.68 -7.61
C THR A 52 0.36 -17.17 -6.40
N GLY A 53 0.73 -18.45 -6.37
CA GLY A 53 1.52 -19.01 -5.27
C GLY A 53 3.01 -18.76 -5.47
N ASN A 54 3.68 -18.28 -4.42
CA ASN A 54 5.15 -18.19 -4.32
C ASN A 54 5.81 -17.49 -5.52
N LYS A 55 5.40 -16.24 -5.78
CA LYS A 55 5.96 -15.41 -6.84
C LYS A 55 6.36 -14.06 -6.29
N ASP A 56 7.59 -13.68 -6.57
CA ASP A 56 8.03 -12.30 -6.38
C ASP A 56 7.56 -11.43 -7.55
N LEU A 57 7.57 -10.12 -7.36
CA LEU A 57 7.12 -9.17 -8.38
C LEU A 57 7.83 -9.38 -9.73
N CYS A 58 9.15 -9.60 -9.71
CA CYS A 58 9.94 -9.81 -10.93
C CYS A 58 9.88 -11.22 -11.52
N ASP A 59 9.25 -12.18 -10.82
CA ASP A 59 8.85 -13.43 -11.47
C ASP A 59 7.66 -13.23 -12.42
N ILE A 60 6.89 -12.16 -12.21
CA ILE A 60 5.67 -11.84 -12.95
C ILE A 60 5.92 -10.79 -14.04
N LEU A 61 6.44 -9.63 -13.65
CA LEU A 61 6.54 -8.47 -14.56
C LEU A 61 7.56 -8.68 -15.67
N THR A 62 7.12 -8.56 -16.93
CA THR A 62 8.02 -8.70 -18.09
C THR A 62 9.09 -7.61 -18.17
N THR A 63 8.91 -6.50 -17.45
CA THR A 63 9.85 -5.38 -17.37
C THR A 63 11.10 -5.68 -16.52
N CYS A 64 11.08 -6.72 -15.69
CA CYS A 64 12.24 -7.13 -14.88
C CYS A 64 12.57 -8.63 -14.94
N GLY A 65 12.20 -9.30 -16.04
CA GLY A 65 12.61 -10.69 -16.31
C GLY A 65 11.49 -11.74 -16.18
N GLY A 66 10.32 -11.33 -15.72
CA GLY A 66 9.13 -12.16 -15.66
C GLY A 66 8.58 -12.55 -17.03
N ARG A 67 7.68 -13.53 -17.04
CA ARG A 67 7.14 -14.12 -18.28
C ARG A 67 5.60 -14.14 -18.32
N ALA A 68 4.95 -13.25 -17.55
CA ALA A 68 3.51 -13.13 -17.49
C ALA A 68 3.02 -11.84 -18.20
N PRO A 69 2.96 -11.82 -19.55
CA PRO A 69 2.59 -10.61 -20.30
C PRO A 69 1.17 -10.13 -19.99
N TYR A 70 0.24 -11.06 -19.72
CA TYR A 70 -1.13 -10.70 -19.35
C TYR A 70 -1.19 -9.94 -18.01
N LEU A 71 -0.54 -10.46 -16.97
CA LEU A 71 -0.49 -9.81 -15.65
C LEU A 71 0.30 -8.50 -15.70
N THR A 72 1.37 -8.44 -16.51
CA THR A 72 2.11 -7.18 -16.73
C THR A 72 1.22 -6.13 -17.37
N GLY A 73 0.45 -6.50 -18.40
CA GLY A 73 -0.51 -5.58 -19.04
C GLY A 73 -1.59 -5.06 -18.09
N LEU A 74 -2.06 -5.89 -17.15
CA LEU A 74 -2.99 -5.43 -16.11
C LEU A 74 -2.32 -4.41 -15.16
N ALA A 75 -1.09 -4.66 -14.73
CA ALA A 75 -0.36 -3.73 -13.87
C ALA A 75 -0.09 -2.38 -14.55
N GLU A 76 0.25 -2.40 -15.84
CA GLU A 76 0.50 -1.19 -16.64
C GLU A 76 -0.78 -0.40 -16.97
N ALA A 77 -1.89 -1.09 -17.20
CA ALA A 77 -3.16 -0.46 -17.55
C ALA A 77 -3.91 0.14 -16.34
N TYR A 78 -3.70 -0.44 -15.15
CA TYR A 78 -4.42 -0.06 -13.94
C TYR A 78 -3.46 0.48 -12.88
N ALA A 79 -3.18 -0.31 -11.85
CA ALA A 79 -2.31 0.08 -10.75
C ALA A 79 -1.43 -1.10 -10.34
N LEU A 80 -0.22 -0.78 -9.89
CA LEU A 80 0.71 -1.70 -9.28
C LEU A 80 0.94 -1.30 -7.83
N ALA A 81 0.68 -2.22 -6.90
CA ALA A 81 1.10 -2.08 -5.52
C ALA A 81 2.51 -2.68 -5.39
N ASP A 82 3.52 -1.84 -5.20
CA ASP A 82 4.93 -2.23 -5.08
C ASP A 82 5.48 -2.18 -3.64
N GLN A 83 4.65 -1.72 -2.70
CA GLN A 83 4.88 -1.83 -1.26
C GLN A 83 4.10 -3.05 -0.75
N ASP A 84 4.77 -4.19 -0.67
CA ASP A 84 4.17 -5.44 -0.22
C ASP A 84 4.30 -5.63 1.30
N TRP A 85 3.30 -6.30 1.87
CA TRP A 85 3.32 -6.78 3.25
C TRP A 85 2.83 -8.23 3.25
N PHE A 86 3.58 -9.10 3.89
CA PHE A 86 3.21 -10.49 4.10
C PHE A 86 3.09 -10.77 5.60
N CYS A 87 2.22 -11.72 5.95
CA CYS A 87 2.12 -12.17 7.33
C CYS A 87 3.14 -13.25 7.66
N ASN A 88 3.58 -14.02 6.66
CA ASN A 88 4.66 -14.97 6.80
C ASN A 88 5.39 -15.19 5.47
N VAL A 89 6.65 -15.61 5.49
CA VAL A 89 7.40 -15.90 4.25
C VAL A 89 7.17 -17.34 3.81
N ASP A 90 7.33 -18.29 4.72
CA ASP A 90 7.16 -19.72 4.47
C ASP A 90 6.74 -20.41 5.78
N PRO A 91 5.60 -21.14 5.83
CA PRO A 91 4.64 -21.43 4.77
C PRO A 91 3.78 -20.24 4.34
N SER A 92 3.16 -20.33 3.15
CA SER A 92 2.29 -19.29 2.58
C SER A 92 0.84 -19.30 3.09
N PHE A 93 0.42 -20.35 3.82
CA PHE A 93 -0.92 -20.45 4.40
C PHE A 93 -1.37 -19.19 5.18
N PRO A 94 -0.53 -18.61 6.06
CA PRO A 94 -0.87 -17.39 6.80
C PRO A 94 -1.13 -16.18 5.91
N ASN A 95 -0.51 -16.11 4.72
CA ASN A 95 -0.72 -15.01 3.79
C ASN A 95 -2.12 -15.02 3.18
N TYR A 96 -2.69 -16.21 2.92
CA TYR A 96 -4.07 -16.28 2.42
C TYR A 96 -5.09 -15.87 3.49
N LEU A 97 -4.81 -16.18 4.76
CA LEU A 97 -5.62 -15.71 5.89
C LEU A 97 -5.54 -14.19 6.03
N CYS A 98 -4.34 -13.61 5.94
CA CYS A 98 -4.19 -12.16 5.98
C CYS A 98 -4.82 -11.44 4.79
N LEU A 99 -4.71 -12.01 3.59
CA LEU A 99 -5.30 -11.43 2.38
C LEU A 99 -6.83 -11.33 2.49
N THR A 100 -7.47 -12.28 3.17
CA THR A 100 -8.94 -12.37 3.25
C THR A 100 -9.51 -11.84 4.57
N GLY A 101 -8.84 -12.04 5.69
CA GLY A 101 -9.29 -11.69 7.05
C GLY A 101 -8.40 -10.67 7.78
N GLY A 102 -7.33 -10.17 7.15
CA GLY A 102 -6.47 -9.12 7.71
C GLY A 102 -5.53 -9.57 8.85
N SER A 103 -5.50 -10.86 9.19
CA SER A 103 -4.67 -11.44 10.25
C SER A 103 -4.28 -12.89 9.90
N ASP A 104 -3.17 -13.38 10.47
CA ASP A 104 -2.79 -14.79 10.38
C ASP A 104 -3.49 -15.65 11.43
N PHE A 105 -4.22 -15.03 12.37
CA PHE A 105 -4.91 -15.67 13.48
C PHE A 105 -4.00 -16.56 14.36
N GLY A 106 -2.69 -16.29 14.35
CA GLY A 106 -1.68 -17.10 15.03
C GLY A 106 -1.42 -18.45 14.34
N CYS A 107 -1.84 -18.65 13.10
CA CYS A 107 -1.48 -19.81 12.31
C CYS A 107 -0.03 -19.67 11.82
N ALA A 108 0.92 -20.37 12.45
CA ALA A 108 2.35 -20.30 12.09
C ALA A 108 2.82 -21.47 11.19
N GLY A 109 1.90 -22.32 10.72
CA GLY A 109 2.23 -23.61 10.12
C GLY A 109 1.56 -23.90 8.78
N PHE A 110 1.82 -25.10 8.29
CA PHE A 110 1.21 -25.62 7.06
C PHE A 110 -0.29 -25.82 7.24
N THR A 111 -0.99 -25.84 6.11
CA THR A 111 -2.45 -25.98 6.05
C THR A 111 -2.93 -27.12 6.93
N VAL A 112 -3.73 -26.77 7.93
CA VAL A 112 -4.58 -27.67 8.69
C VAL A 112 -6.00 -27.55 8.17
N GLY A 113 -6.84 -28.55 8.46
CA GLY A 113 -8.24 -28.52 8.05
C GLY A 113 -8.97 -27.26 8.54
N PRO A 114 -10.03 -26.83 7.85
CA PRO A 114 -10.88 -25.76 8.34
C PRO A 114 -11.47 -26.13 9.71
N ASN A 115 -11.54 -25.16 10.63
CA ASN A 115 -12.15 -25.31 11.95
C ASN A 115 -11.69 -26.58 12.72
N SER A 116 -10.38 -26.86 12.69
CA SER A 116 -9.81 -28.11 13.22
C SER A 116 -8.83 -27.90 14.39
N ASN A 117 -8.39 -26.67 14.63
CA ASN A 117 -7.50 -26.32 15.73
C ASN A 117 -7.77 -24.87 16.19
N PRO A 118 -7.13 -24.38 17.28
CA PRO A 118 -7.39 -23.04 17.80
C PRO A 118 -7.19 -21.92 16.78
N CYS A 119 -6.17 -21.98 15.92
CA CYS A 119 -5.91 -20.92 14.95
C CYS A 119 -6.93 -20.95 13.79
N THR A 120 -7.29 -22.14 13.27
CA THR A 120 -8.31 -22.25 12.22
C THR A 120 -9.72 -22.05 12.73
N TRP A 121 -9.99 -22.25 14.02
CA TRP A 121 -11.23 -21.82 14.65
C TRP A 121 -11.33 -20.30 14.73
N SER A 122 -10.25 -19.62 15.15
CA SER A 122 -10.18 -18.16 15.17
C SER A 122 -10.42 -17.57 13.78
N ALA A 123 -9.74 -18.09 12.76
CA ALA A 123 -9.95 -17.68 11.37
C ALA A 123 -11.38 -17.95 10.86
N TRP A 124 -11.95 -19.12 11.20
CA TRP A 124 -13.32 -19.50 10.78
C TRP A 124 -14.41 -18.57 11.32
N ASN A 125 -14.20 -18.02 12.51
CA ASN A 125 -15.15 -17.14 13.18
C ASN A 125 -14.86 -15.66 12.96
N ALA A 126 -13.80 -15.31 12.22
CA ALA A 126 -13.41 -13.93 11.98
C ALA A 126 -14.17 -13.33 10.80
N THR A 127 -14.38 -12.01 10.86
CA THR A 127 -14.86 -11.28 9.69
C THR A 127 -13.79 -11.28 8.59
N ASN A 128 -14.20 -11.59 7.37
CA ASN A 128 -13.37 -11.53 6.18
C ASN A 128 -13.94 -10.53 5.13
N ILE A 129 -13.23 -10.40 4.01
CA ILE A 129 -13.61 -9.50 2.91
C ILE A 129 -14.99 -9.80 2.32
N VAL A 130 -15.43 -11.05 2.29
CA VAL A 130 -16.76 -11.42 1.77
C VAL A 130 -17.85 -10.87 2.69
N ASP A 131 -17.72 -11.07 4.00
CA ASP A 131 -18.70 -10.53 4.96
C ASP A 131 -18.84 -9.01 4.80
N ARG A 132 -17.72 -8.31 4.56
CA ARG A 132 -17.69 -6.85 4.35
C ARG A 132 -18.31 -6.37 3.04
N LEU A 133 -18.47 -7.25 2.06
CA LEU A 133 -19.10 -6.96 0.77
C LEU A 133 -20.59 -7.32 0.76
N GLU A 134 -21.02 -8.23 1.63
CA GLU A 134 -22.42 -8.66 1.74
C GLU A 134 -23.25 -7.81 2.73
N ASP A 135 -22.60 -7.06 3.63
CA ASP A 135 -23.20 -6.17 4.65
C ASP A 135 -23.60 -4.76 4.13
#